data_AF-A0A5K3G4I6-F1
#
_entry.id   AF-A0A5K3G4I6-F1
#
_cell.length_a   1.000
_cell.length_b   1.000
_cell.length_c   1.000
_cell.angle_alpha   90.00
_cell.angle_beta   90.00
_cell.angle_gamma   90.00
#
_symmetry.space_group_name_H-M   'P 1'
#
loop_
_entity.id
_entity.type
_entity.pdbx_description
1 polymer ?
#
loop_
_entity_poly.entity_id
_entity_poly.type
_entity_poly.pdbx_seq_one_letter_code
_entity_poly.pdbx_strand_id
1 'polypeptide(L)'
;MGVSSAPVTVMKRFVLVVLLSHIPISDIVFLDDIRLISVAGDGFLRLWNSVEGIQLDSFDVSSQLQELCGVGFDGSHKTFLASRLIRVGCVALLGIQSHNCILSVRISKDLHAFERANGAIVASGVVCPGGERFIDCCVINHKAPRSFEVVCFTEPISRLISWIVTYNNDSSLIWSQANELDVLPSEWKIKNVQFPRIQMLTDMSKSFMD
;
A
#
# COMPACT_ATOMS: atom_id res chain seq x y z
N MET A 1 -0.25 7.26 43.08
CA MET A 1 -0.55 7.82 41.75
C MET A 1 0.74 7.84 40.95
N GLY A 2 1.01 6.78 40.17
CA GLY A 2 2.20 6.70 39.32
C GLY A 2 1.75 6.86 37.88
N VAL A 3 2.10 7.99 37.26
CA VAL A 3 1.81 8.24 35.84
C VAL A 3 2.81 7.40 35.05
N SER A 4 2.31 6.34 34.40
CA SER A 4 3.07 5.51 33.48
C SER A 4 3.52 6.36 32.29
N SER A 5 4.80 6.73 32.26
CA SER A 5 5.42 7.42 31.13
C SER A 5 6.10 6.41 30.22
N ALA A 6 5.36 5.83 29.27
CA ALA A 6 5.93 5.12 28.13
C ALA A 6 5.05 5.35 26.90
N PRO A 7 5.43 6.34 26.05
CA PRO A 7 5.46 6.04 24.61
C PRO A 7 6.62 6.70 23.82
N VAL A 8 7.50 7.49 24.45
CA VAL A 8 8.45 8.35 23.71
C VAL A 8 9.74 7.63 23.26
N THR A 9 10.09 6.50 23.87
CA THR A 9 11.37 5.81 23.61
C THR A 9 11.34 4.93 22.35
N VAL A 10 10.18 4.35 22.00
CA VAL A 10 10.02 3.47 20.83
C VAL A 10 10.15 4.27 19.53
N MET A 11 9.57 5.48 19.48
CA MET A 11 9.65 6.37 18.32
C MET A 11 11.09 6.86 18.07
N LYS A 12 11.89 7.05 19.13
CA LYS A 12 13.30 7.45 19.01
C LYS A 12 14.20 6.35 18.44
N ARG A 13 13.89 5.06 18.65
CA ARG A 13 14.67 3.95 18.07
C ARG A 13 14.37 3.74 16.59
N PHE A 14 13.14 3.98 16.14
CA PHE A 14 12.81 3.92 14.71
C PHE A 14 13.51 4.98 13.87
N VAL A 15 13.60 6.20 14.40
CA VAL A 15 14.37 7.29 13.77
C VAL A 15 15.85 6.90 13.62
N LEU A 16 16.38 5.97 14.45
CA LEU A 16 17.76 5.51 14.38
C LEU A 16 18.02 4.47 13.27
N VAL A 17 17.05 3.60 12.93
CA VAL A 17 17.23 2.59 11.88
C VAL A 17 17.34 3.23 10.47
N VAL A 18 16.86 4.47 10.32
CA VAL A 18 16.92 5.26 9.07
C VAL A 18 18.34 5.77 8.74
N LEU A 19 19.28 5.79 9.69
CA LEU A 19 20.61 6.39 9.48
C LEU A 19 21.67 5.46 8.88
N LEU A 20 21.39 4.17 8.65
CA LEU A 20 22.41 3.23 8.17
C LEU A 20 22.49 3.09 6.64
N SER A 21 21.49 3.54 5.87
CA SER A 21 21.48 3.35 4.40
C SER A 21 21.34 4.61 3.54
N HIS A 22 21.23 5.82 4.12
CA HIS A 22 21.01 7.10 3.40
C HIS A 22 19.79 7.14 2.45
N ILE A 23 18.97 6.10 2.38
CA ILE A 23 17.80 6.04 1.49
C ILE A 23 16.56 6.47 2.27
N PRO A 24 15.82 7.50 1.82
CA PRO A 24 14.64 7.98 2.52
C PRO A 24 13.53 6.92 2.51
N ILE A 25 12.92 6.71 3.68
CA ILE A 25 11.69 5.93 3.81
C ILE A 25 10.53 6.79 3.31
N SER A 26 9.73 6.23 2.41
CA SER A 26 8.56 6.90 1.84
C SER A 26 7.30 6.69 2.67
N ASP A 27 7.13 5.51 3.27
CA ASP A 27 5.99 5.20 4.14
C ASP A 27 6.27 4.02 5.08
N ILE A 28 5.47 3.90 6.15
CA ILE A 28 5.50 2.79 7.10
C ILE A 28 4.09 2.36 7.49
N VAL A 29 3.91 1.06 7.81
CA VAL A 29 2.67 0.56 8.40
C VAL A 29 2.96 -0.45 9.50
N PHE A 30 2.33 -0.27 10.65
CA PHE A 30 2.38 -1.26 11.73
C PHE A 30 1.49 -2.46 11.40
N LEU A 31 2.04 -3.66 11.59
CA LEU A 31 1.30 -4.92 11.50
C LEU A 31 0.69 -5.28 12.85
N ASP A 32 1.40 -4.95 13.92
CA ASP A 32 1.02 -5.02 15.34
C ASP A 32 1.99 -4.14 16.17
N ASP A 33 2.01 -4.33 17.50
CA ASP A 33 2.83 -3.55 18.43
C ASP A 33 4.35 -3.76 18.26
N ILE A 34 4.77 -4.86 17.65
CA ILE A 34 6.17 -5.29 17.56
C ILE A 34 6.66 -5.29 16.12
N ARG A 35 5.78 -5.33 15.13
CA ARG A 35 6.15 -5.52 13.72
C ARG A 35 5.62 -4.41 12.84
N LEU A 36 6.46 -3.99 11.91
CA LEU A 36 6.06 -3.02 10.89
C LEU A 36 6.71 -3.32 9.55
N ILE A 37 6.10 -2.80 8.49
CA ILE A 37 6.68 -2.75 7.15
C ILE A 37 7.06 -1.31 6.85
N SER A 38 8.23 -1.12 6.26
CA SER A 38 8.65 0.14 5.66
C SER A 38 8.84 -0.02 4.15
N VAL A 39 8.62 1.06 3.42
CA VAL A 39 9.02 1.18 2.01
C VAL A 39 9.97 2.35 1.83
N ALA A 40 11.02 2.18 1.04
CA ALA A 40 12.03 3.19 0.79
C ALA A 40 12.24 3.45 -0.71
N GLY A 41 12.96 4.53 -1.03
CA GLY A 41 13.22 4.96 -2.41
C GLY A 41 14.09 4.03 -3.26
N ASP A 42 14.53 2.90 -2.70
CA ASP A 42 15.24 1.81 -3.38
C ASP A 42 14.31 0.71 -3.89
N GLY A 43 13.00 0.80 -3.66
CA GLY A 43 12.03 -0.20 -4.10
C GLY A 43 11.97 -1.44 -3.19
N PHE A 44 12.61 -1.43 -2.03
CA PHE A 44 12.50 -2.53 -1.09
C PHE A 44 11.37 -2.31 -0.08
N LEU A 45 10.52 -3.32 0.05
CA LEU A 45 9.70 -3.52 1.24
C LEU A 45 10.53 -4.27 2.28
N ARG A 46 10.54 -3.77 3.51
CA ARG A 46 11.27 -4.38 4.62
C ARG A 46 10.34 -4.60 5.78
N LEU A 47 10.38 -5.81 6.33
CA LEU A 47 9.65 -6.23 7.51
C LEU A 47 10.60 -6.20 8.71
N TRP A 48 10.17 -5.59 9.81
CA TRP A 48 11.02 -5.31 10.95
C TRP A 48 10.42 -5.84 12.24
N ASN A 49 11.29 -6.28 13.15
CA ASN A 49 11.00 -6.25 14.57
C ASN A 49 11.35 -4.85 15.10
N SER A 50 10.33 -4.16 15.53
CA SER A 50 10.31 -2.77 15.95
C SER A 50 10.99 -2.55 17.31
N VAL A 51 10.92 -3.55 18.18
CA VAL A 51 11.47 -3.52 19.54
C VAL A 51 12.98 -3.81 19.52
N GLU A 52 13.36 -4.82 18.73
CA GLU A 52 14.74 -5.28 18.60
C GLU A 52 15.54 -4.46 17.58
N GLY A 53 14.86 -3.77 16.66
CA GLY A 53 15.49 -2.99 15.60
C GLY A 53 16.15 -3.86 14.53
N ILE A 54 15.67 -5.09 14.34
CA ILE A 54 16.21 -6.03 13.35
C ILE A 54 15.27 -6.17 12.15
N GLN A 55 15.85 -6.29 10.96
CA GLN A 55 15.11 -6.66 9.76
C GLN A 55 14.82 -8.16 9.81
N LEU A 56 13.55 -8.53 9.70
CA LEU A 56 13.10 -9.92 9.67
C LEU A 56 13.11 -10.48 8.23
N ASP A 57 12.67 -9.67 7.27
CA ASP A 57 12.56 -10.05 5.87
C ASP A 57 12.61 -8.82 4.95
N SER A 58 12.89 -9.03 3.67
CA SER A 58 12.86 -7.98 2.65
C SER A 58 12.39 -8.51 1.31
N PHE A 59 11.74 -7.65 0.55
CA PHE A 59 11.24 -7.93 -0.79
C PHE A 59 11.59 -6.76 -1.72
N ASP A 60 12.42 -7.04 -2.73
CA ASP A 60 12.66 -6.14 -3.85
C ASP A 60 11.47 -6.22 -4.81
N VAL A 61 10.71 -5.14 -4.95
CA VAL A 61 9.51 -5.15 -5.80
C VAL A 61 9.83 -5.07 -7.30
N SER A 62 11.09 -4.82 -7.69
CA SER A 62 11.49 -4.53 -9.08
C SER A 62 11.03 -5.59 -10.09
N SER A 63 11.27 -6.87 -9.80
CA SER A 63 10.84 -8.00 -10.63
C SER A 63 9.33 -8.00 -10.87
N GLN A 64 8.56 -7.66 -9.83
CA GLN A 64 7.11 -7.70 -9.85
C GLN A 64 6.55 -6.50 -10.61
N LEU A 65 7.24 -5.36 -10.53
CA LEU A 65 6.92 -4.20 -11.35
C LEU A 65 7.26 -4.40 -12.82
N GLN A 66 8.35 -5.11 -13.11
CA GLN A 66 8.71 -5.45 -14.49
C GLN A 66 7.67 -6.38 -15.12
N GLU A 67 7.19 -7.38 -14.38
CA GLU A 67 6.12 -8.27 -14.82
C GLU A 67 4.79 -7.50 -14.99
N LEU A 68 4.44 -6.64 -14.04
CA LEU A 68 3.17 -5.92 -14.04
C LEU A 68 3.09 -4.79 -15.07
N CYS A 69 4.15 -3.98 -15.19
CA CYS A 69 4.17 -2.78 -16.04
C CYS A 69 4.79 -3.03 -17.42
N GLY A 70 5.38 -4.21 -17.63
CA GLY A 70 6.08 -4.59 -18.85
C GLY A 70 7.49 -3.98 -18.98
N VAL A 71 8.11 -4.23 -20.13
CA VAL A 71 9.48 -3.82 -20.48
C VAL A 71 9.54 -2.33 -20.83
N GLY A 72 9.27 -1.47 -19.85
CA GLY A 72 9.34 -0.01 -19.98
C GLY A 72 10.08 0.69 -18.84
N PHE A 73 10.51 -0.07 -17.83
CA PHE A 73 11.44 0.41 -16.82
C PHE A 73 12.86 0.32 -17.40
N ASP A 74 13.33 1.39 -18.03
CA ASP A 74 14.67 1.45 -18.63
C ASP A 74 15.79 1.59 -17.58
N GLY A 75 15.47 1.48 -16.29
CA GLY A 75 16.43 1.63 -15.21
C GLY A 75 17.08 3.03 -15.15
N SER A 76 16.59 4.02 -15.91
CA SER A 76 17.13 5.38 -15.90
C SER A 76 16.68 6.12 -14.64
N HIS A 77 17.32 5.81 -13.52
CA HIS A 77 17.40 6.65 -12.31
C HIS A 77 16.09 7.27 -11.79
N LYS A 78 14.91 6.74 -12.11
CA LYS A 78 13.67 7.17 -11.46
C LYS A 78 13.67 6.61 -10.05
N THR A 79 13.83 7.52 -9.09
CA THR A 79 13.64 7.24 -7.67
C THR A 79 12.32 6.49 -7.50
N PHE A 80 12.37 5.34 -6.84
CA PHE A 80 11.15 4.62 -6.50
C PHE A 80 10.30 5.51 -5.60
N LEU A 81 9.03 5.70 -5.95
CA LEU A 81 8.13 6.59 -5.22
C LEU A 81 6.85 5.86 -4.86
N ALA A 82 6.76 5.46 -3.60
CA ALA A 82 5.51 5.03 -3.00
C ALA A 82 4.76 6.26 -2.46
N SER A 83 3.47 6.37 -2.79
CA SER A 83 2.59 7.33 -2.12
C SER A 83 2.03 6.79 -0.82
N ARG A 84 1.88 5.46 -0.74
CA ARG A 84 1.07 4.87 0.31
C ARG A 84 1.34 3.40 0.54
N LEU A 85 1.40 3.04 1.82
CA LEU A 85 1.50 1.68 2.33
C LEU A 85 0.33 1.43 3.30
N ILE A 86 -0.54 0.47 2.99
CA ILE A 86 -1.72 0.13 3.79
C ILE A 86 -1.68 -1.35 4.14
N ARG A 87 -2.01 -1.69 5.39
CA ARG A 87 -2.19 -3.08 5.82
C ARG A 87 -3.67 -3.43 5.88
N VAL A 88 -4.04 -4.53 5.21
CA VAL A 88 -5.36 -5.15 5.27
C VAL A 88 -5.19 -6.63 5.59
N GLY A 89 -5.50 -7.03 6.83
CA GLY A 89 -5.32 -8.42 7.27
C GLY A 89 -3.87 -8.89 7.13
N CYS A 90 -3.61 -9.88 6.27
CA CYS A 90 -2.25 -10.37 5.97
C CYS A 90 -1.74 -9.86 4.61
N VAL A 91 -2.23 -8.70 4.15
CA VAL A 91 -1.84 -8.09 2.87
C VAL A 91 -1.29 -6.69 3.13
N ALA A 92 -0.11 -6.41 2.59
CA ALA A 92 0.40 -5.06 2.43
C ALA A 92 0.03 -4.56 1.02
N LEU A 93 -0.60 -3.40 0.94
CA LEU A 93 -0.90 -2.68 -0.29
C LEU A 93 0.06 -1.52 -0.44
N LEU A 94 0.64 -1.40 -1.62
CA LEU A 94 1.62 -0.38 -1.96
C LEU A 94 1.14 0.37 -3.21
N GLY A 95 0.81 1.64 -3.04
CA GLY A 95 0.51 2.55 -4.14
C GLY A 95 1.78 3.20 -4.66
N ILE A 96 2.15 2.95 -5.91
CA ILE A 96 3.46 3.29 -6.50
C ILE A 96 3.26 4.33 -7.60
N GLN A 97 3.60 5.59 -7.30
CA GLN A 97 3.45 6.70 -8.25
C GLN A 97 4.45 6.59 -9.40
N SER A 98 5.68 6.14 -9.13
CA SER A 98 6.71 6.04 -10.18
C SER A 98 6.36 5.03 -11.28
N HIS A 99 5.41 4.12 -11.01
CA HIS A 99 4.99 3.05 -11.91
C HIS A 99 3.49 3.07 -12.22
N ASN A 100 2.77 4.10 -11.76
CA ASN A 100 1.34 4.24 -11.97
C ASN A 100 0.53 2.99 -11.62
N CYS A 101 0.87 2.33 -10.51
CA CYS A 101 0.30 1.03 -10.18
C CYS A 101 0.06 0.85 -8.69
N ILE A 102 -0.70 -0.19 -8.37
CA ILE A 102 -0.94 -0.65 -7.01
C ILE A 102 -0.48 -2.11 -6.93
N LEU A 103 0.37 -2.40 -5.96
CA LEU A 103 0.86 -3.73 -5.67
C LEU A 103 0.28 -4.21 -4.35
N SER A 104 -0.09 -5.48 -4.29
CA SER A 104 -0.42 -6.19 -3.06
C SER A 104 0.59 -7.29 -2.82
N VAL A 105 1.01 -7.45 -1.57
CA VAL A 105 2.00 -8.43 -1.13
C VAL A 105 1.45 -9.15 0.08
N ARG A 106 1.46 -10.49 0.07
CA ARG A 106 1.06 -11.28 1.24
C ARG A 106 2.15 -11.31 2.28
N ILE A 107 1.70 -11.26 3.53
CA ILE A 107 2.50 -11.41 4.73
C ILE A 107 2.09 -12.74 5.34
N SER A 108 3.05 -13.50 5.89
CA SER A 108 2.75 -14.72 6.63
C SER A 108 1.79 -14.44 7.79
N LYS A 109 1.00 -15.45 8.18
CA LYS A 109 0.00 -15.31 9.27
C LYS A 109 0.63 -14.96 10.61
N ASP A 110 1.85 -15.42 10.84
CA ASP A 110 2.65 -15.07 12.01
C ASP A 110 3.34 -13.71 11.86
N LEU A 111 3.19 -13.01 10.73
CA LEU A 111 3.74 -11.70 10.43
C LEU A 111 5.28 -11.61 10.50
N HIS A 112 6.00 -12.74 10.39
CA HIS A 112 7.47 -12.77 10.42
C HIS A 112 8.14 -12.76 9.05
N ALA A 113 7.39 -12.98 7.97
CA ALA A 113 7.94 -13.01 6.62
C ALA A 113 6.93 -12.53 5.58
N PHE A 114 7.42 -12.17 4.41
CA PHE A 114 6.58 -12.11 3.21
C PHE A 114 6.27 -13.54 2.75
N GLU A 115 5.00 -13.81 2.43
CA GLU A 115 4.57 -15.16 2.03
C GLU A 115 5.18 -15.52 0.68
N ARG A 116 5.65 -16.76 0.53
CA ARG A 116 6.27 -17.27 -0.70
C ARG A 116 5.56 -18.54 -1.15
N ALA A 117 5.26 -18.64 -2.45
CA ALA A 117 4.76 -19.84 -3.10
C ALA A 117 5.74 -20.24 -4.21
N ASN A 118 6.18 -21.50 -4.21
CA ASN A 118 7.19 -22.01 -5.15
C ASN A 118 8.48 -21.15 -5.20
N GLY A 119 8.90 -20.60 -4.05
CA GLY A 119 10.09 -19.77 -3.93
C GLY A 119 9.91 -18.29 -4.33
N ALA A 120 8.78 -17.93 -4.94
CA ALA A 120 8.46 -16.55 -5.31
C ALA A 120 7.55 -15.88 -4.28
N ILE A 121 7.70 -14.58 -4.08
CA ILE A 121 6.82 -13.79 -3.21
C ILE A 121 5.40 -13.79 -3.77
N VAL A 122 4.42 -14.05 -2.90
CA VAL A 122 3.01 -13.98 -3.27
C VAL A 122 2.59 -12.52 -3.33
N ALA A 123 2.64 -11.97 -4.53
CA ALA A 123 2.27 -10.60 -4.84
C ALA A 123 1.51 -10.52 -6.16
N SER A 124 0.66 -9.51 -6.30
CA SER A 124 0.00 -9.16 -7.55
C SER A 124 -0.41 -7.69 -7.54
N GLY A 125 -0.67 -7.11 -8.69
CA GLY A 125 -1.04 -5.71 -8.77
C GLY A 125 -1.85 -5.36 -10.00
N VAL A 126 -2.18 -4.08 -10.12
CA VAL A 126 -2.86 -3.47 -11.26
C VAL A 126 -2.17 -2.18 -11.64
N VAL A 127 -2.09 -1.91 -12.94
CA VAL A 127 -1.68 -0.61 -13.48
C VAL A 127 -2.92 0.25 -13.66
N CYS A 128 -2.80 1.56 -13.43
CA CYS A 128 -3.87 2.50 -13.74
C CYS A 128 -4.25 2.42 -15.23
N PRO A 129 -5.55 2.34 -15.56
CA PRO A 129 -6.00 2.15 -16.94
C PRO A 129 -5.77 3.41 -17.78
N GLY A 130 -5.74 3.25 -19.10
CA GLY A 130 -5.64 4.37 -20.04
C GLY A 130 -4.32 5.15 -19.98
N GLY A 131 -3.27 4.61 -19.36
CA GLY A 131 -1.98 5.29 -19.19
C GLY A 131 -2.02 6.43 -18.17
N GLU A 132 -3.04 6.45 -17.31
CA GLU A 132 -3.17 7.46 -16.26
C GLU A 132 -2.09 7.34 -15.18
N ARG A 133 -1.80 8.45 -14.54
CA ARG A 133 -0.88 8.55 -13.41
C ARG A 133 -1.60 8.20 -12.12
N PHE A 134 -1.00 7.31 -11.35
CA PHE A 134 -1.46 7.03 -9.99
C PHE A 134 -1.03 8.17 -9.06
N ILE A 135 -1.98 8.68 -8.26
CA ILE A 135 -1.69 9.73 -7.26
C ILE A 135 -1.73 9.14 -5.85
N ASP A 136 -2.84 8.50 -5.49
CA ASP A 136 -3.05 7.96 -4.16
C ASP A 136 -4.16 6.90 -4.17
N CYS A 137 -4.25 6.07 -3.13
CA CYS A 137 -5.33 5.11 -2.94
C CYS A 137 -5.83 5.06 -1.52
N CYS A 138 -7.00 4.49 -1.29
CA CYS A 138 -7.45 4.09 0.04
C CYS A 138 -8.24 2.78 -0.03
N VAL A 139 -8.36 2.11 1.12
CA VAL A 139 -9.16 0.89 1.24
C VAL A 139 -10.50 1.25 1.87
N ILE A 140 -11.58 0.71 1.30
CA ILE A 140 -12.95 0.85 1.80
C ILE A 140 -13.64 -0.52 1.86
N ASN A 141 -14.85 -0.54 2.42
CA ASN A 141 -15.74 -1.70 2.45
C ASN A 141 -15.06 -3.01 2.89
N HIS A 142 -14.36 -2.95 4.03
CA HIS A 142 -13.88 -4.16 4.70
C HIS A 142 -15.07 -4.88 5.39
N LYS A 143 -16.02 -5.40 4.60
CA LYS A 143 -17.15 -6.21 5.09
C LYS A 143 -17.07 -7.60 4.48
N ALA A 144 -16.76 -8.58 5.35
CA ALA A 144 -16.82 -10.04 5.12
C ALA A 144 -15.75 -10.64 4.16
N PRO A 145 -15.30 -11.88 4.39
CA PRO A 145 -13.96 -12.16 4.93
C PRO A 145 -12.86 -12.45 3.91
N ARG A 146 -13.06 -12.16 2.62
CA ARG A 146 -12.13 -12.59 1.54
C ARG A 146 -11.84 -11.55 0.47
N SER A 147 -12.44 -10.36 0.59
CA SER A 147 -12.14 -9.27 -0.32
C SER A 147 -12.20 -7.92 0.38
N PHE A 148 -11.56 -6.94 -0.24
CA PHE A 148 -11.64 -5.55 0.13
C PHE A 148 -11.57 -4.70 -1.14
N GLU A 149 -12.06 -3.47 -1.04
CA GLU A 149 -12.12 -2.55 -2.17
C GLU A 149 -11.03 -1.49 -2.02
N VAL A 150 -10.28 -1.27 -3.08
CA VAL A 150 -9.23 -0.25 -3.19
C VAL A 150 -9.71 0.80 -4.17
N VAL A 151 -9.90 2.02 -3.69
CA VAL A 151 -10.21 3.17 -4.53
C VAL A 151 -8.92 3.95 -4.76
N CYS A 152 -8.53 4.16 -6.01
CA CYS A 152 -7.43 5.02 -6.38
C CYS A 152 -7.89 6.28 -7.09
N PHE A 153 -7.13 7.35 -6.87
CA PHE A 153 -7.26 8.62 -7.58
C PHE A 153 -6.17 8.69 -8.65
N THR A 154 -6.57 9.05 -9.86
CA THR A 154 -5.68 9.08 -11.03
C THR A 154 -5.76 10.40 -11.77
N GLU A 155 -4.66 10.76 -12.43
CA GLU A 155 -4.52 11.95 -13.29
C GLU A 155 -4.16 11.55 -14.73
N PRO A 156 -4.43 12.38 -15.76
CA PRO A 156 -4.90 13.76 -15.70
C PRO A 156 -6.43 13.91 -15.64
N ILE A 157 -7.19 12.84 -15.87
CA ILE A 157 -8.67 12.90 -15.93
C ILE A 157 -9.27 13.15 -14.53
N SER A 158 -8.48 13.04 -13.46
CA SER A 158 -8.88 13.34 -12.09
C SER A 158 -10.08 12.50 -11.65
N ARG A 159 -9.99 11.18 -11.83
CA ARG A 159 -11.08 10.24 -11.54
C ARG A 159 -10.76 9.26 -10.43
N LEU A 160 -11.82 8.68 -9.88
CA LEU A 160 -11.74 7.60 -8.90
C LEU A 160 -12.00 6.26 -9.59
N ILE A 161 -11.07 5.33 -9.41
CA ILE A 161 -11.15 3.98 -9.95
C ILE A 161 -11.20 3.01 -8.79
N SER A 162 -12.18 2.11 -8.82
CA SER A 162 -12.33 1.09 -7.79
C SER A 162 -11.88 -0.28 -8.28
N TRP A 163 -11.11 -0.95 -7.42
CA TRP A 163 -10.65 -2.32 -7.59
C TRP A 163 -11.12 -3.18 -6.43
N ILE A 164 -11.60 -4.38 -6.72
CA ILE A 164 -11.81 -5.41 -5.71
C ILE A 164 -10.59 -6.31 -5.69
N VAL A 165 -9.99 -6.45 -4.52
CA VAL A 165 -8.95 -7.44 -4.26
C VAL A 165 -9.59 -8.62 -3.55
N THR A 166 -9.52 -9.79 -4.15
CA THR A 166 -9.96 -11.05 -3.54
C THR A 166 -8.73 -11.90 -3.23
N TYR A 167 -8.63 -12.38 -1.99
CA TYR A 167 -7.56 -13.30 -1.61
C TYR A 167 -8.13 -14.68 -1.31
N ASN A 168 -7.59 -15.69 -2.01
CA ASN A 168 -7.88 -17.08 -1.73
C ASN A 168 -6.88 -17.65 -0.71
N ASN A 169 -7.25 -18.72 -0.03
CA ASN A 169 -6.30 -19.43 0.83
C ASN A 169 -5.14 -20.03 0.02
N ASP A 170 -5.38 -20.31 -1.27
CA ASP A 170 -4.48 -21.04 -2.18
C ASP A 170 -3.41 -20.17 -2.87
N SER A 171 -3.00 -19.08 -2.24
CA SER A 171 -1.82 -18.27 -2.62
C SER A 171 -1.98 -17.29 -3.79
N SER A 172 -3.19 -16.99 -4.26
CA SER A 172 -3.39 -15.95 -5.28
C SER A 172 -4.12 -14.72 -4.73
N LEU A 173 -3.57 -13.54 -5.05
CA LEU A 173 -4.20 -12.24 -4.89
C LEU A 173 -4.78 -11.85 -6.25
N ILE A 174 -6.11 -11.80 -6.36
CA ILE A 174 -6.80 -11.55 -7.63
C ILE A 174 -7.40 -10.15 -7.59
N TRP A 175 -7.12 -9.37 -8.63
CA TRP A 175 -7.68 -8.04 -8.83
C TRP A 175 -8.77 -8.10 -9.89
N SER A 176 -9.91 -7.47 -9.60
CA SER A 176 -10.98 -7.26 -10.57
C SER A 176 -11.42 -5.79 -10.52
N GLN A 177 -11.56 -5.15 -11.67
CA GLN A 177 -12.09 -3.79 -11.73
C GLN A 177 -13.55 -3.81 -11.30
N ALA A 178 -13.90 -2.96 -10.32
CA ALA A 178 -15.24 -2.91 -9.76
C ALA A 178 -16.13 -1.97 -10.58
N ASN A 179 -15.73 -0.71 -10.74
CA ASN A 179 -16.39 0.35 -11.53
C ASN A 179 -15.50 1.61 -11.62
N GLU A 180 -15.73 2.46 -12.61
CA GLU A 180 -15.35 3.89 -12.55
C GLU A 180 -16.39 4.63 -11.70
N LEU A 181 -15.92 5.44 -10.75
CA LEU A 181 -16.79 6.12 -9.79
C LEU A 181 -16.97 7.59 -10.19
N ASP A 182 -17.93 7.85 -11.07
CA ASP A 182 -18.32 9.23 -11.42
C ASP A 182 -19.01 9.94 -10.23
N VAL A 183 -19.71 9.17 -9.39
CA VAL A 183 -20.38 9.65 -8.18
C VAL A 183 -20.19 8.63 -7.07
N LEU A 184 -19.77 9.08 -5.88
CA LEU A 184 -19.71 8.22 -4.69
C LEU A 184 -21.06 7.51 -4.47
N PRO A 185 -21.07 6.17 -4.28
CA PRO A 185 -22.27 5.43 -3.92
C PRO A 185 -22.98 6.08 -2.73
N SER A 186 -24.31 6.12 -2.75
CA SER A 186 -25.12 6.71 -1.67
C SER A 186 -24.82 6.09 -0.30
N GLU A 187 -24.41 4.82 -0.29
CA GLU A 187 -23.97 4.08 0.90
C GLU A 187 -22.71 4.68 1.55
N TRP A 188 -21.84 5.35 0.78
CA TRP A 188 -20.63 6.01 1.29
C TRP A 188 -20.90 7.47 1.68
N LYS A 189 -22.07 7.99 1.31
CA LYS A 189 -22.58 9.32 1.73
C LYS A 189 -23.32 9.27 3.08
N ILE A 190 -23.39 8.10 3.74
CA ILE A 190 -24.05 7.96 5.04
C ILE A 190 -23.30 8.84 6.06
N LYS A 191 -24.02 9.88 6.52
CA LYS A 191 -23.57 11.05 7.30
C LYS A 191 -22.75 10.78 8.58
N ASN A 192 -22.50 9.53 8.97
CA ASN A 192 -21.89 9.19 10.26
C ASN A 192 -20.76 8.14 10.20
N VAL A 193 -20.22 7.81 9.02
CA VAL A 193 -18.97 7.02 8.95
C VAL A 193 -17.92 7.79 8.15
N GLN A 194 -16.99 8.36 8.90
CA GLN A 194 -15.84 9.11 8.43
C GLN A 194 -14.87 8.19 7.67
N PHE A 195 -14.80 8.36 6.35
CA PHE A 195 -13.63 7.93 5.57
C PHE A 195 -12.90 9.21 5.11
N PRO A 196 -12.12 9.90 5.97
CA PRO A 196 -11.55 11.21 5.63
C PRO A 196 -10.74 11.17 4.34
N ARG A 197 -10.10 10.04 4.04
CA ARG A 197 -9.37 9.88 2.79
C ARG A 197 -10.26 9.72 1.56
N ILE A 198 -11.34 8.93 1.61
CA ILE A 198 -12.25 8.84 0.45
C ILE A 198 -12.85 10.21 0.15
N GLN A 199 -13.17 10.97 1.20
CA GLN A 199 -13.68 12.32 1.10
C GLN A 199 -12.64 13.24 0.44
N MET A 200 -11.40 13.22 0.94
CA MET A 200 -10.28 13.97 0.36
C MET A 200 -10.06 13.62 -1.12
N LEU A 201 -10.02 12.33 -1.47
CA LEU A 201 -9.85 11.87 -2.86
C LEU A 201 -11.00 12.34 -3.76
N THR A 202 -12.22 12.35 -3.23
CA THR A 202 -13.41 12.83 -3.94
C THR A 202 -13.42 14.35 -4.10
N ASP A 203 -12.94 15.10 -3.11
CA ASP A 203 -12.88 16.55 -3.22
C ASP A 203 -11.78 16.98 -4.19
N MET A 204 -10.65 16.25 -4.23
CA MET A 204 -9.62 16.44 -5.25
C MET A 204 -10.17 16.16 -6.66
N SER A 205 -10.95 15.09 -6.86
CA SER A 205 -11.53 14.80 -8.18
C SER A 205 -12.49 15.87 -8.68
N LYS A 206 -13.23 16.54 -7.79
CA LYS A 206 -14.17 17.62 -8.15
C LYS A 206 -13.46 18.92 -8.51
N SER A 207 -12.35 19.23 -7.83
CA SER A 207 -11.64 20.51 -8.00
C SER A 207 -11.09 20.77 -9.41
N PHE A 208 -11.06 19.74 -10.28
CA PHE A 208 -10.60 19.84 -11.67
C PHE A 208 -11.73 19.87 -12.71
N MET A 209 -12.99 19.71 -12.28
CA MET A 209 -14.17 19.73 -13.15
C MET A 209 -14.90 21.10 -13.15
N ASP A 210 -14.45 22.04 -12.31
CA ASP A 210 -14.89 23.45 -12.27
C ASP A 210 -13.88 24.34 -13.03
#